data_AF-A0A6C0FCD9-F1
#
_entry.id   AF-A0A6C0FCD9-F1
#
_cell.length_a   1.000
_cell.length_b   1.000
_cell.length_c   1.000
_cell.angle_alpha   90.00
_cell.angle_beta   90.00
_cell.angle_gamma   90.00
#
_symmetry.space_group_name_H-M   'P 1'
#
loop_
_entity.id
_entity.type
_entity.pdbx_description
1 polymer ?
#
loop_
_entity_poly.entity_id
_entity_poly.type
_entity_poly.pdbx_seq_one_letter_code
_entity_poly.pdbx_strand_id
1 'polypeptide(L)'
;MFFPIKIKELCTPASVYLYISAIGLVASIIQNVMNFNNNTYKCGAYAMIVPSVLLIFLFKFIYISFWTYVLNLLCKDNNKTLAWLLVIFPFLLLFVILGLLILTSGNVTASNSNLMIIQ
;
A
#
# COMPACT_ATOMS: atom_id res chain seq x y z
N MET A 1 26.15 12.36 4.67
CA MET A 1 25.43 13.39 5.44
C MET A 1 24.03 12.88 5.74
N PHE A 2 23.78 12.56 7.00
CA PHE A 2 22.54 12.04 7.55
C PHE A 2 21.49 13.17 7.56
N PHE A 3 20.43 12.99 6.79
CA PHE A 3 19.44 14.02 6.46
C PHE A 3 18.67 14.48 7.72
N PRO A 4 18.72 15.76 8.13
CA PRO A 4 17.74 16.27 9.08
C PRO A 4 16.43 16.47 8.33
N ILE A 5 15.52 15.50 8.44
CA ILE A 5 14.15 15.64 7.93
C ILE A 5 13.45 16.70 8.81
N LYS A 6 13.53 17.96 8.40
CA LYS A 6 12.69 19.01 8.97
C LYS A 6 11.27 18.80 8.45
N ILE A 7 10.44 18.12 9.24
CA ILE A 7 9.01 17.86 8.95
C ILE A 7 8.26 19.17 8.57
N LYS A 8 8.73 20.33 9.08
CA LYS A 8 8.19 21.67 8.80
C LYS A 8 8.55 22.28 7.42
N GLU A 9 9.51 21.71 6.69
CA GLU A 9 9.93 22.20 5.36
C GLU A 9 9.60 21.20 4.24
N LEU A 10 8.73 20.21 4.50
CA LEU A 10 8.32 19.24 3.48
C LEU A 10 7.33 19.86 2.50
N CYS A 11 7.56 19.59 1.22
CA CYS A 11 6.60 19.91 0.18
C CYS A 11 5.28 19.15 0.36
N THR A 12 4.19 19.78 -0.09
CA THR A 12 2.82 19.23 -0.04
C THR A 12 2.70 17.77 -0.51
N PRO A 13 3.24 17.33 -1.66
CA PRO A 13 3.10 15.93 -2.09
C PRO A 13 3.82 14.93 -1.16
N ALA A 14 4.98 15.30 -0.60
CA ALA A 14 5.74 14.44 0.30
C ALA A 14 5.04 14.30 1.67
N SER A 15 4.44 15.38 2.18
CA SER A 15 3.69 15.32 3.44
C SER A 15 2.43 14.47 3.29
N VAL A 16 1.67 14.65 2.19
CA VAL A 16 0.47 13.85 1.89
C VAL A 16 0.80 12.36 1.85
N TYR A 17 1.85 11.96 1.14
CA TYR A 17 2.29 10.56 1.08
C TYR A 17 2.64 9.99 2.47
N LEU A 18 3.35 10.76 3.29
CA LEU A 18 3.73 10.34 4.64
C LEU A 18 2.48 10.16 5.52
N TYR A 19 1.54 11.10 5.52
CA TYR A 19 0.32 11.03 6.33
C TYR A 19 -0.56 9.83 5.96
N ILE A 20 -0.86 9.64 4.67
CA ILE A 20 -1.71 8.52 4.22
C ILE A 20 -1.03 7.17 4.54
N SER A 21 0.28 7.07 4.33
CA SER A 21 1.02 5.83 4.56
C SER A 21 1.18 5.53 6.05
N ALA A 22 1.36 6.57 6.88
CA ALA A 22 1.42 6.42 8.33
C ALA A 22 0.09 5.93 8.91
N ILE A 23 -1.04 6.50 8.47
CA ILE A 23 -2.37 6.04 8.89
C ILE A 23 -2.58 4.57 8.49
N GLY A 24 -2.24 4.21 7.25
CA GLY A 24 -2.34 2.83 6.76
C GLY A 24 -1.45 1.85 7.55
N LEU A 25 -0.23 2.27 7.90
CA LEU A 25 0.68 1.47 8.71
C LEU A 25 0.13 1.25 10.12
N VAL A 26 -0.35 2.30 10.78
CA VAL A 26 -0.98 2.23 12.11
C VAL A 26 -2.21 1.32 12.11
N ALA A 27 -3.10 1.51 11.13
CA ALA A 27 -4.27 0.64 10.98
C ALA A 27 -3.88 -0.83 10.78
N SER A 28 -2.82 -1.10 10.01
CA SER A 28 -2.31 -2.45 9.80
C SER A 28 -1.72 -3.05 11.07
N ILE A 29 -0.99 -2.24 11.86
CA ILE A 29 -0.43 -2.68 13.15
C ILE A 29 -1.56 -3.06 14.10
N ILE A 30 -2.59 -2.22 14.25
CA ILE A 30 -3.72 -2.50 15.14
C ILE A 30 -4.39 -3.84 14.77
N GLN A 31 -4.64 -4.08 13.49
CA GLN A 31 -5.27 -5.31 13.01
C GLN A 31 -4.42 -6.57 13.27
N ASN A 32 -3.10 -6.46 13.18
CA ASN A 32 -2.20 -7.61 13.36
C ASN A 32 -1.79 -7.82 14.83
N VAL A 33 -1.86 -6.78 15.67
CA VAL A 33 -1.59 -6.89 17.12
C VAL A 33 -2.80 -7.40 17.88
N MET A 34 -4.03 -7.05 17.49
CA MET A 34 -5.26 -7.48 18.17
C MET A 34 -5.44 -9.01 18.17
N ASN A 35 -5.01 -9.69 17.11
CA ASN A 35 -4.99 -11.15 17.05
C ASN A 35 -3.62 -11.61 16.54
N PHE A 36 -2.63 -11.54 17.44
CA PHE A 36 -1.22 -11.70 17.14
C PHE A 36 -0.89 -13.12 16.67
N ASN A 37 -0.46 -13.22 15.41
CA ASN A 37 0.12 -14.41 14.81
C ASN A 37 1.36 -13.98 14.02
N ASN A 38 2.52 -14.59 14.30
CA ASN A 38 3.80 -14.23 13.68
C ASN A 38 3.92 -14.68 12.21
N ASN A 39 3.14 -15.69 11.82
CA ASN A 39 3.22 -16.32 10.49
C ASN A 39 2.05 -15.95 9.59
N THR A 40 1.11 -15.11 10.06
CA THR A 40 -0.07 -14.72 9.29
C THR A 40 -0.25 -13.20 9.33
N TYR A 41 -0.08 -12.56 8.17
CA TYR A 41 -0.32 -11.12 8.01
C TYR A 41 -1.76 -10.88 7.56
N LYS A 42 -2.47 -9.98 8.25
CA LYS A 42 -3.85 -9.61 7.97
C LYS A 42 -3.94 -8.19 7.42
N CYS A 43 -4.79 -8.00 6.42
CA CYS A 43 -5.12 -6.69 5.84
C CYS A 43 -6.61 -6.66 5.48
N GLY A 44 -7.43 -6.08 6.36
CA GLY A 44 -8.88 -6.11 6.23
C GLY A 44 -9.41 -7.56 6.27
N ALA A 45 -10.17 -7.95 5.24
CA ALA A 45 -10.72 -9.30 5.10
C ALA A 45 -9.71 -10.34 4.55
N TYR A 46 -8.51 -9.91 4.16
CA TYR A 46 -7.51 -10.77 3.55
C TYR A 46 -6.43 -11.18 4.56
N ALA A 47 -6.07 -12.47 4.55
CA ALA A 47 -4.97 -13.02 5.34
C ALA A 47 -4.01 -13.78 4.44
N MET A 48 -2.70 -13.62 4.68
CA MET A 48 -1.66 -14.34 3.94
C MET A 48 -0.61 -14.90 4.90
N ILE A 49 -0.09 -16.09 4.56
CA ILE A 49 1.00 -16.74 5.30
C ILE A 49 2.30 -16.03 4.93
N VAL A 50 3.07 -15.64 5.94
CA VAL A 50 4.30 -14.86 5.80
C VAL A 50 5.38 -15.39 6.72
N PRO A 51 6.67 -15.24 6.38
CA PRO A 51 7.77 -15.75 7.21
C PRO A 51 7.88 -15.04 8.56
N SER A 52 7.61 -13.74 8.60
CA SER A 52 7.45 -12.99 9.85
C SER A 52 6.71 -11.68 9.61
N VAL A 53 5.68 -11.44 10.42
CA VAL A 53 4.90 -10.20 10.38
C VAL A 53 5.75 -8.97 10.75
N LEU A 54 6.65 -9.11 11.72
CA LEU A 54 7.54 -8.02 12.16
C LEU A 54 8.47 -7.54 11.04
N LEU A 55 9.02 -8.47 10.25
CA LEU A 55 9.90 -8.14 9.14
C LEU A 55 9.17 -7.36 8.05
N ILE A 56 7.92 -7.72 7.76
CA ILE A 56 7.07 -6.98 6.82
C ILE A 56 6.83 -5.55 7.30
N PHE A 57 6.54 -5.36 8.59
CA PHE A 57 6.37 -4.01 9.15
C PHE A 57 7.65 -3.17 9.06
N LEU A 58 8.81 -3.78 9.32
CA LEU A 58 10.10 -3.10 9.17
C LEU A 58 10.35 -2.66 7.72
N PHE A 59 10.14 -3.56 6.76
CA PHE A 59 10.28 -3.22 5.34
C PHE A 59 9.29 -2.13 4.90
N LYS A 60 8.04 -2.17 5.38
CA LYS A 60 7.05 -1.11 5.13
C LYS A 60 7.52 0.24 5.67
N PHE A 61 8.08 0.27 6.88
CA PHE A 61 8.59 1.51 7.47
C PHE A 61 9.76 2.10 6.68
N ILE A 62 10.73 1.27 6.28
CA ILE A 62 11.86 1.67 5.45
C ILE A 62 11.38 2.18 4.09
N TYR A 63 10.43 1.47 3.47
CA TYR A 63 9.83 1.84 2.20
C TYR A 63 9.18 3.23 2.28
N ILE A 64 8.33 3.48 3.29
CA ILE A 64 7.65 4.78 3.45
C ILE A 64 8.67 5.90 3.63
N SER A 65 9.70 5.67 4.44
CA SER A 65 10.76 6.66 4.71
C SER A 65 11.57 6.97 3.45
N PHE A 66 11.95 5.93 2.71
CA PHE A 66 12.68 6.05 1.44
C PHE A 66 11.85 6.79 0.38
N TRP A 67 10.57 6.46 0.20
CA TRP A 67 9.72 7.14 -0.77
C TRP A 67 9.43 8.59 -0.40
N THR A 68 9.21 8.87 0.89
CA THR A 68 9.06 10.25 1.36
C THR A 68 10.30 11.08 1.03
N TYR A 69 11.50 10.50 1.18
CA TYR A 69 12.75 11.14 0.79
C TYR A 69 12.83 11.40 -0.73
N VAL A 70 12.52 10.40 -1.55
CA VAL A 70 12.49 10.54 -3.02
C VAL A 70 11.52 11.63 -3.46
N LEU A 71 10.30 11.66 -2.90
CA LEU A 71 9.29 12.69 -3.17
C LEU A 71 9.76 14.09 -2.76
N ASN A 72 10.49 14.20 -1.65
CA ASN A 72 11.04 15.47 -1.19
C ASN A 72 12.17 15.98 -2.09
N LEU A 73 13.03 15.09 -2.62
CA LEU A 73 14.05 15.44 -3.62
C LEU A 73 13.40 15.96 -4.91
N LEU A 74 12.44 15.22 -5.46
CA LEU A 74 11.74 15.61 -6.70
C LEU A 74 11.05 16.97 -6.59
N CYS A 75 10.54 17.31 -5.41
CA CYS A 75 9.94 18.63 -5.20
C CYS A 75 10.99 19.76 -5.16
N LYS A 76 12.17 19.51 -4.58
CA LYS A 76 13.26 20.50 -4.54
C LYS A 76 13.81 20.84 -5.92
N ASP A 77 13.75 19.88 -6.84
CA ASP A 77 14.16 20.07 -8.25
C ASP A 77 13.06 20.74 -9.10
N ASN A 78 12.09 21.45 -8.48
CA ASN A 78 10.95 22.12 -9.11
C ASN A 78 9.97 21.22 -9.90
N ASN A 79 10.14 19.90 -9.83
CA ASN A 79 9.28 18.93 -10.51
C ASN A 79 8.07 18.51 -9.68
N LYS A 80 7.31 19.51 -9.19
CA LYS A 80 6.11 19.30 -8.36
C LYS A 80 5.05 18.44 -9.05
N THR A 81 4.94 18.55 -10.37
CA THR A 81 3.99 17.78 -11.20
C THR A 81 4.31 16.28 -11.17
N LEU A 82 5.58 15.91 -11.31
CA LEU A 82 6.02 14.51 -11.25
C LEU A 82 5.81 13.90 -9.85
N ALA A 83 6.05 14.68 -8.79
CA ALA A 83 5.79 14.24 -7.42
C ALA A 83 4.29 13.94 -7.21
N TRP A 84 3.39 14.78 -7.74
CA TRP A 84 1.95 14.55 -7.68
C TRP A 84 1.50 13.35 -8.51
N LEU A 85 2.08 13.16 -9.70
CA LEU A 85 1.80 11.98 -10.53
C LEU A 85 2.15 10.69 -9.78
N LEU A 86 3.28 10.64 -9.09
CA LEU A 86 3.73 9.46 -8.34
C LEU A 86 2.80 9.12 -7.17
N VAL A 87 2.22 10.12 -6.50
CA VAL A 87 1.23 9.92 -5.43
C VAL A 87 -0.09 9.38 -6.00
N ILE A 88 -0.51 9.84 -7.17
CA ILE A 88 -1.77 9.43 -7.83
C ILE A 88 -1.62 8.09 -8.56
N PHE A 89 -0.42 7.73 -9.02
CA PHE A 89 -0.12 6.53 -9.78
C PHE A 89 -0.77 5.24 -9.25
N PRO A 90 -0.70 4.89 -7.95
CA PRO A 90 -1.36 3.69 -7.43
C PRO A 90 -2.88 3.69 -7.56
N PHE A 91 -3.53 4.86 -7.47
CA PHE A 91 -4.99 4.97 -7.66
C PHE A 91 -5.38 4.82 -9.13
N LEU A 92 -4.60 5.43 -10.02
CA LEU A 92 -4.80 5.31 -11.46
C LEU A 92 -4.64 3.85 -11.91
N LEU A 93 -3.59 3.18 -11.44
CA LEU A 93 -3.30 1.79 -11.78
C LEU A 93 -4.38 0.85 -11.25
N LEU A 94 -4.88 1.07 -10.03
CA LEU A 94 -6.00 0.30 -9.47
C LEU A 94 -7.26 0.45 -10.31
N PHE A 95 -7.59 1.66 -10.78
CA PHE A 95 -8.73 1.89 -11.66
C PHE A 95 -8.57 1.15 -13.00
N VAL A 96 -7.36 1.15 -13.58
CA VAL A 96 -7.05 0.42 -14.82
C VAL A 96 -7.22 -1.08 -14.63
N ILE A 97 -6.65 -1.68 -13.59
CA ILE A 97 -6.78 -3.13 -13.33
C ILE A 97 -8.24 -3.52 -13.12
N LEU A 98 -8.99 -2.76 -12.31
CA LEU A 98 -10.41 -3.03 -12.08
C LEU A 98 -11.23 -2.91 -13.37
N GLY A 99 -10.97 -1.88 -14.19
CA GLY A 99 -11.60 -1.73 -15.50
C GLY A 99 -11.31 -2.91 -16.42
N LEU A 100 -10.05 -3.36 -16.47
CA LEU A 100 -9.66 -4.53 -17.26
C LEU A 100 -10.31 -5.82 -16.77
N LEU A 101 -10.42 -6.01 -15.46
CA LEU A 101 -11.07 -7.16 -14.84
C LEU A 101 -12.55 -7.21 -15.23
N ILE A 102 -13.26 -6.08 -15.19
CA ILE A 102 -14.68 -6.00 -15.57
C ILE A 102 -14.85 -6.33 -17.06
N LEU A 103 -14.02 -5.75 -17.94
CA LEU A 103 -14.09 -6.00 -19.38
C LEU A 103 -13.74 -7.45 -19.76
N THR A 104 -12.83 -8.08 -19.01
CA THR A 104 -12.43 -9.48 -19.21
C THR A 104 -13.42 -10.46 -18.56
N SER A 105 -14.22 -10.01 -17.58
CA SER A 105 -15.24 -10.81 -16.90
C SER A 105 -16.51 -11.10 -17.75
N GLY A 106 -16.40 -11.01 -19.07
CA GLY A 106 -17.48 -11.30 -20.03
C GLY A 106 -17.94 -12.77 -20.08
N ASN A 107 -17.44 -13.64 -19.20
CA ASN A 107 -17.97 -14.99 -18.95
C ASN A 107 -17.79 -15.37 -17.46
N VAL A 108 -18.42 -14.61 -16.55
CA VAL A 108 -18.70 -15.14 -15.20
C VAL A 108 -19.72 -16.26 -15.35
N THR A 109 -19.27 -17.46 -15.73
CA THR A 109 -20.01 -18.68 -15.41
C THR A 109 -20.09 -18.71 -13.89
N ALA A 110 -21.28 -18.46 -13.35
CA ALA A 110 -21.62 -18.81 -11.99
C ALA A 110 -21.15 -20.27 -11.80
N SER A 111 -20.06 -20.46 -11.05
CA SER A 111 -19.64 -21.79 -10.64
C SER A 111 -20.74 -22.30 -9.74
N ASN A 112 -21.59 -23.14 -10.33
CA ASN A 112 -22.73 -23.77 -9.71
C ASN A 112 -22.21 -24.58 -8.51
N SER A 113 -22.56 -24.15 -7.31
CA SER A 113 -22.24 -24.77 -6.03
C SER A 113 -22.98 -26.10 -5.78
N ASN A 114 -23.26 -26.90 -6.82
CA ASN A 114 -23.86 -28.24 -6.72
C ASN A 114 -22.93 -29.40 -7.15
N LEU A 115 -21.62 -29.18 -7.27
CA LEU A 115 -20.65 -30.23 -7.67
C LEU A 115 -19.69 -30.66 -6.54
N MET A 116 -20.13 -30.54 -5.28
CA MET A 116 -19.40 -31.04 -4.10
C MET A 116 -20.31 -31.94 -3.22
N ILE A 117 -21.08 -32.85 -3.84
CA ILE A 117 -21.84 -33.90 -3.15
C ILE A 117 -21.62 -35.30 -3.76
N ILE A 118 -20.93 -35.44 -4.91
CA ILE A 118 -20.70 -36.76 -5.51
C ILE A 118 -19.28 -36.84 -6.07
N GLN A 119 -18.32 -37.23 -5.21
CA GLN A 119 -17.20 -38.13 -5.49
C GLN A 119 -16.41 -38.38 -4.21
#